data_AF-A0A7S1RWP6-F1
#
_entry.id   AF-A0A7S1RWP6-F1
#
_cell.length_a   1.000
_cell.length_b   1.000
_cell.length_c   1.000
_cell.angle_alpha   90.00
_cell.angle_beta   90.00
_cell.angle_gamma   90.00
#
_symmetry.space_group_name_H-M   'P 1'
#
loop_
_entity.id
_entity.type
_entity.pdbx_description
1 polymer ?
#
loop_
_entity_poly.entity_id
_entity_poly.type
_entity_poly.pdbx_seq_one_letter_code
_entity_poly.pdbx_strand_id
1 'polypeptide(L)'
;TALGAMAETCLGSIASAPEPVVVQALEVWTALAEHELQLLRGPGAGECRRLAQEVYPLVLPVLLECMARSGELDDECEDDGLMTSGALGAARVCSMAMARVLADACVAPTLGLVESGLASPARWQRRAAILTFGAILEGPSAQTLSPLVSAALPQLLI
;
A
#
# COMPACT_ATOMS: atom_id res chain seq x y z
N THR A 1 0.02 13.43 16.78
CA THR A 1 -0.48 12.56 17.87
C THR A 1 0.59 11.54 18.22
N ALA A 2 0.53 10.84 19.36
CA ALA A 2 1.51 9.80 19.72
C ALA A 2 1.59 8.69 18.65
N LEU A 3 0.47 8.39 18.00
CA LEU A 3 0.38 7.45 16.89
C LEU A 3 1.19 7.92 15.66
N GLY A 4 1.12 9.21 15.31
CA GLY A 4 1.91 9.79 14.23
C GLY A 4 3.41 9.71 14.49
N ALA A 5 3.86 10.01 15.73
CA ALA A 5 5.27 9.89 16.09
C ALA A 5 5.77 8.43 16.07
N MET A 6 4.93 7.49 16.50
CA MET A 6 5.23 6.05 16.41
C MET A 6 5.29 5.59 14.95
N ALA A 7 4.36 6.07 14.11
CA ALA A 7 4.37 5.83 12.68
C ALA A 7 5.64 6.37 12.03
N GLU A 8 5.98 7.64 12.25
CA GLU A 8 7.19 8.26 11.71
C GLU A 8 8.47 7.53 12.16
N THR A 9 8.57 7.15 13.44
CA THR A 9 9.75 6.45 13.95
C THR A 9 9.88 5.04 13.35
N CYS A 10 8.77 4.31 13.30
CA CYS A 10 8.72 2.96 12.75
C CYS A 10 9.01 2.97 11.25
N LEU A 11 8.32 3.84 10.50
CA LEU A 11 8.38 3.95 9.05
C LEU A 11 9.70 4.59 8.57
N GLY A 12 10.23 5.59 9.28
CA GLY A 12 11.50 6.24 8.95
C GLY A 12 12.72 5.34 9.11
N SER A 13 12.58 4.24 9.87
CA SER A 13 13.66 3.25 10.04
C SER A 13 13.57 2.08 9.05
N ILE A 14 12.42 1.88 8.39
CA ILE A 14 12.12 0.72 7.54
C ILE A 14 12.90 0.74 6.22
N ALA A 15 13.11 1.92 5.62
CA ALA A 15 13.79 2.07 4.34
C ALA A 15 15.19 1.41 4.33
N SER A 16 15.93 1.55 5.44
CA SER A 16 17.27 0.98 5.63
C SER A 16 17.30 -0.32 6.45
N ALA A 17 16.15 -0.82 6.89
CA ALA A 17 16.08 -1.99 7.76
C ALA A 17 16.22 -3.31 6.98
N PRO A 18 16.75 -4.38 7.63
CA PRO A 18 16.74 -5.71 7.05
C PRO A 18 15.30 -6.19 6.86
N GLU A 19 15.09 -6.97 5.80
CA GLU A 19 13.79 -7.46 5.36
C GLU A 19 12.85 -8.01 6.47
N PRO A 20 13.28 -8.87 7.42
CA PRO A 20 12.39 -9.35 8.48
C PRO A 20 11.86 -8.24 9.39
N VAL A 21 12.63 -7.17 9.60
CA VAL A 21 12.20 -6.01 10.39
C VAL A 21 11.15 -5.21 9.63
N VAL A 22 11.33 -5.06 8.30
CA VAL A 22 10.34 -4.42 7.43
C VAL A 22 9.02 -5.16 7.46
N VAL A 23 9.06 -6.48 7.31
CA VAL A 23 7.85 -7.33 7.36
C VAL A 23 7.12 -7.15 8.69
N GLN A 24 7.83 -7.27 9.81
CA GLN A 24 7.24 -7.14 11.14
C GLN A 24 6.62 -5.76 11.38
N ALA A 25 7.26 -4.70 10.88
CA ALA A 25 6.74 -3.35 11.00
C ALA A 25 5.46 -3.13 10.17
N LEU A 26 5.39 -3.71 8.96
CA LEU A 26 4.19 -3.68 8.12
C LEU A 26 3.04 -4.51 8.70
N GLU A 27 3.32 -5.59 9.43
CA GLU A 27 2.31 -6.38 10.12
C GLU A 27 1.55 -5.56 11.17
N VAL A 28 2.21 -4.62 11.86
CA VAL A 28 1.54 -3.74 12.84
C VAL A 28 0.41 -2.95 12.18
N TRP A 29 0.68 -2.35 11.03
CA TRP A 29 -0.28 -1.55 10.28
C TRP A 29 -1.37 -2.42 9.66
N THR A 30 -1.01 -3.62 9.21
CA THR A 30 -1.96 -4.60 8.68
C THR A 30 -2.95 -5.04 9.77
N ALA A 31 -2.44 -5.41 10.95
CA ALA A 31 -3.26 -5.80 12.09
C ALA A 31 -4.17 -4.67 12.57
N LEU A 32 -3.69 -3.41 12.57
CA LEU A 32 -4.52 -2.24 12.87
C LEU A 32 -5.69 -2.12 11.89
N ALA A 33 -5.41 -2.18 10.59
CA ALA A 33 -6.44 -2.05 9.55
C ALA A 33 -7.47 -3.19 9.63
N GLU A 34 -7.02 -4.43 9.85
CA GLU A 34 -7.91 -5.58 10.02
C GLU A 34 -8.77 -5.48 11.27
N HIS A 35 -8.19 -5.04 12.40
CA HIS A 35 -8.94 -4.83 13.64
C HIS A 35 -10.03 -3.77 13.47
N GLU A 36 -9.70 -2.62 12.88
CA GLU A 36 -10.69 -1.57 12.61
C GLU A 36 -11.77 -2.02 11.62
N LEU A 37 -11.41 -2.82 10.60
CA LEU A 37 -12.38 -3.41 9.68
C LEU A 37 -13.34 -4.37 10.38
N GLN A 38 -12.85 -5.18 11.33
CA GLN A 38 -13.70 -6.06 12.14
C GLN A 38 -14.67 -5.25 13.01
N LEU A 39 -14.21 -4.16 13.63
CA LEU A 39 -15.08 -3.27 14.40
C LEU A 39 -16.17 -2.64 13.53
N LEU A 40 -15.81 -2.13 12.35
CA LEU A 40 -16.76 -1.51 11.41
C LEU A 40 -17.81 -2.50 10.87
N ARG A 41 -17.46 -3.79 10.73
CA ARG A 41 -18.38 -4.85 10.26
C ARG A 41 -19.22 -5.46 11.39
N GLY A 42 -18.83 -5.26 12.64
CA GLY A 42 -19.45 -5.84 13.81
C GLY A 42 -20.32 -4.85 14.60
N PRO A 43 -20.83 -5.26 15.77
CA PRO A 43 -21.59 -4.38 16.67
C PRO A 43 -20.73 -3.28 17.31
N GLY A 44 -19.40 -3.38 17.23
CA GLY A 44 -18.44 -2.43 17.77
C GLY A 44 -18.12 -1.24 16.87
N ALA A 45 -18.92 -0.95 15.85
CA ALA A 45 -18.64 0.13 14.90
C ALA A 45 -18.47 1.51 15.57
N GLY A 46 -19.19 1.75 16.68
CA GLY A 46 -19.06 2.99 17.48
C GLY A 46 -17.76 3.10 18.27
N GLU A 47 -17.00 2.01 18.42
CA GLU A 47 -15.70 1.98 19.11
C GLU A 47 -14.53 2.17 18.13
N CYS A 48 -14.78 2.11 16.82
CA CYS A 48 -13.76 2.29 15.79
C CYS A 48 -13.28 3.76 15.76
N ARG A 49 -11.99 3.96 16.03
CA ARG A 49 -11.37 5.29 16.11
C ARG A 49 -10.84 5.80 14.76
N ARG A 50 -10.89 4.98 13.71
CA ARG A 50 -10.44 5.33 12.35
C ARG A 50 -8.96 5.72 12.30
N LEU A 51 -8.15 5.11 13.16
CA LEU A 51 -6.71 5.32 13.25
C LEU A 51 -6.00 4.97 11.94
N ALA A 52 -6.47 3.94 11.22
CA ALA A 52 -5.96 3.59 9.90
C ALA A 52 -6.04 4.79 8.94
N GLN A 53 -7.11 5.58 9.01
CA GLN A 53 -7.29 6.77 8.17
C GLN A 53 -6.32 7.89 8.55
N GLU A 54 -6.03 8.06 9.84
CA GLU A 54 -5.08 9.06 10.32
C GLU A 54 -3.64 8.75 9.87
N VAL A 55 -3.24 7.48 9.91
CA VAL A 55 -1.85 7.07 9.60
C VAL A 55 -1.61 6.77 8.13
N TYR A 56 -2.67 6.58 7.33
CA TYR A 56 -2.55 6.19 5.93
C TYR A 56 -1.59 7.08 5.10
N PRO A 57 -1.60 8.42 5.23
CA PRO A 57 -0.67 9.27 4.49
C PRO A 57 0.80 9.05 4.84
N LEU A 58 1.10 8.53 6.04
CA LEU A 58 2.45 8.18 6.48
C LEU A 58 2.84 6.78 6.01
N VAL A 59 1.91 5.82 6.08
CA VAL A 59 2.14 4.42 5.72
C VAL A 59 2.28 4.24 4.20
N LEU A 60 1.44 4.93 3.42
CA LEU A 60 1.36 4.76 1.97
C LEU A 60 2.69 4.98 1.22
N PRO A 61 3.48 6.05 1.50
CA PRO A 61 4.82 6.21 0.91
C PRO A 61 5.77 5.04 1.18
N VAL A 62 5.72 4.45 2.39
CA VAL A 62 6.57 3.30 2.74
C VAL A 62 6.14 2.04 2.01
N LEU A 63 4.84 1.81 1.83
CA LEU A 63 4.35 0.70 1.01
C LEU A 63 4.88 0.79 -0.42
N LEU A 64 4.82 1.99 -1.01
CA LEU A 64 5.34 2.26 -2.35
C LEU A 64 6.85 2.06 -2.44
N GLU A 65 7.61 2.56 -1.46
CA GLU A 65 9.06 2.37 -1.40
C GLU A 65 9.44 0.89 -1.28
N CYS A 66 8.72 0.12 -0.45
CA CYS A 66 8.91 -1.32 -0.34
C CYS A 66 8.64 -2.04 -1.68
N MET A 67 7.57 -1.65 -2.39
CA MET A 67 7.25 -2.21 -3.71
C MET A 67 8.27 -1.81 -4.79
N ALA A 68 8.81 -0.59 -4.70
CA ALA A 68 9.81 -0.05 -5.59
C ALA A 68 11.18 -0.74 -5.44
N ARG A 69 11.64 -0.93 -4.21
CA ARG A 69 12.94 -1.53 -3.90
C ARG A 69 13.08 -2.96 -4.44
N SER A 70 12.00 -3.74 -4.39
CA SER A 70 11.99 -5.07 -5.00
C SER A 70 12.13 -5.02 -6.53
N GLY A 71 11.66 -3.94 -7.17
CA GLY A 71 11.78 -3.76 -8.61
C GLY A 71 13.19 -3.41 -9.08
N GLU A 72 14.02 -2.77 -8.24
CA GLU A 72 15.43 -2.47 -8.53
C GLU A 72 16.30 -3.74 -8.50
N LEU A 73 16.01 -4.66 -7.56
CA LEU A 73 16.73 -5.92 -7.40
C LEU A 73 16.39 -6.94 -8.50
N ASP A 74 15.18 -6.88 -9.07
CA ASP A 74 14.73 -7.75 -10.16
C ASP A 74 15.42 -7.47 -11.51
N ASP A 75 15.91 -6.24 -11.76
CA ASP A 75 16.60 -5.93 -13.02
C ASP A 75 17.99 -6.61 -13.12
N GLU A 76 18.50 -7.23 -12.03
CA GLU A 76 19.76 -8.00 -12.01
C GLU A 76 19.57 -9.52 -12.20
N CYS A 77 18.34 -10.04 -12.18
CA CYS A 77 18.03 -11.46 -12.33
C CYS A 77 16.94 -11.67 -13.40
N GLU A 78 17.36 -11.82 -14.67
CA GLU A 78 16.46 -12.03 -15.81
C GLU A 78 15.79 -13.43 -15.87
N ASP A 79 16.07 -14.34 -14.94
CA ASP A 79 15.56 -15.70 -15.00
C ASP A 79 14.94 -16.13 -13.65
N ASP A 80 13.65 -16.45 -13.72
CA ASP A 80 12.85 -17.20 -12.74
C ASP A 80 12.18 -16.43 -11.56
N GLY A 81 10.85 -16.25 -11.68
CA GLY A 81 9.90 -15.94 -10.60
C GLY A 81 9.99 -14.51 -10.08
N LEU A 82 8.92 -13.73 -9.96
CA LEU A 82 8.08 -13.69 -8.75
C LEU A 82 8.73 -14.17 -7.43
N MET A 83 10.03 -13.96 -7.23
CA MET A 83 10.67 -14.02 -5.92
C MET A 83 10.19 -12.79 -5.14
N THR A 84 9.00 -12.96 -4.60
CA THR A 84 8.34 -12.00 -3.73
C THR A 84 9.20 -11.91 -2.49
N SER A 85 10.09 -10.90 -2.42
CA SER A 85 10.67 -10.54 -1.12
C SER A 85 9.53 -10.46 -0.11
N GLY A 86 9.71 -11.03 1.08
CA GLY A 86 8.73 -10.96 2.17
C GLY A 86 8.27 -9.52 2.40
N ALA A 87 9.15 -8.52 2.20
CA ALA A 87 8.79 -7.11 2.24
C ALA A 87 7.78 -6.70 1.15
N LEU A 88 7.94 -7.17 -0.10
CA LEU A 88 6.96 -6.93 -1.17
C LEU A 88 5.60 -7.56 -0.84
N GLY A 89 5.63 -8.82 -0.37
CA GLY A 89 4.41 -9.53 0.04
C GLY A 89 3.68 -8.80 1.16
N ALA A 90 4.41 -8.43 2.21
CA ALA A 90 3.87 -7.67 3.35
C ALA A 90 3.32 -6.30 2.94
N ALA A 91 4.03 -5.57 2.06
CA ALA A 91 3.57 -4.26 1.57
C ALA A 91 2.28 -4.37 0.76
N ARG A 92 2.16 -5.41 -0.08
CA ARG A 92 0.92 -5.69 -0.84
C ARG A 92 -0.24 -6.03 0.07
N VAL A 93 -0.05 -6.95 1.02
CA VAL A 93 -1.08 -7.35 1.99
C VAL A 93 -1.53 -6.15 2.84
N CYS A 94 -0.57 -5.35 3.34
CA CYS A 94 -0.87 -4.14 4.10
C CYS A 94 -1.68 -3.13 3.27
N SER A 95 -1.31 -2.92 2.00
CA SER A 95 -2.04 -2.02 1.09
C SER A 95 -3.50 -2.48 0.88
N MET A 96 -3.73 -3.78 0.70
CA MET A 96 -5.07 -4.35 0.56
C MET A 96 -5.88 -4.20 1.86
N ALA A 97 -5.28 -4.48 3.02
CA ALA A 97 -5.95 -4.31 4.31
C ALA A 97 -6.36 -2.85 4.55
N MET A 98 -5.47 -1.90 4.24
CA MET A 98 -5.74 -0.46 4.29
C MET A 98 -6.88 -0.07 3.33
N ALA A 99 -6.86 -0.53 2.08
CA ALA A 99 -7.91 -0.24 1.12
C ALA A 99 -9.29 -0.73 1.58
N ARG A 100 -9.36 -1.93 2.17
CA ARG A 100 -10.61 -2.49 2.71
C ARG A 100 -11.19 -1.70 3.86
N VAL A 101 -10.36 -1.21 4.79
CA VAL A 101 -10.84 -0.45 5.96
C VAL A 101 -11.15 1.01 5.62
N LEU A 102 -10.41 1.61 4.69
CA LEU A 102 -10.58 3.00 4.28
C LEU A 102 -11.67 3.19 3.20
N ALA A 103 -11.98 2.14 2.44
CA ALA A 103 -12.88 2.18 1.30
C ALA A 103 -12.52 3.35 0.35
N ASP A 104 -13.48 4.17 -0.06
CA ASP A 104 -13.25 5.28 -1.00
C ASP A 104 -12.20 6.30 -0.51
N ALA A 105 -11.94 6.39 0.80
CA ALA A 105 -11.00 7.37 1.35
C ALA A 105 -9.53 7.11 0.98
N CYS A 106 -9.15 5.89 0.61
CA CYS A 106 -7.77 5.61 0.19
C CYS A 106 -7.47 6.04 -1.26
N VAL A 107 -8.50 6.26 -2.08
CA VAL A 107 -8.34 6.41 -3.54
C VAL A 107 -7.57 7.68 -3.89
N ALA A 108 -8.02 8.85 -3.42
CA ALA A 108 -7.37 10.12 -3.70
C ALA A 108 -5.88 10.16 -3.30
N PRO A 109 -5.49 9.79 -2.06
CA PRO A 109 -4.08 9.75 -1.68
C PRO A 109 -3.26 8.72 -2.47
N THR A 110 -3.85 7.57 -2.83
CA THR A 110 -3.15 6.55 -3.64
C THR A 110 -2.90 7.03 -5.06
N LEU A 111 -3.93 7.60 -5.71
CA LEU A 111 -3.82 8.04 -7.09
C LEU A 111 -2.75 9.11 -7.29
N GLY A 112 -2.65 10.08 -6.37
CA GLY A 112 -1.61 11.12 -6.47
C GLY A 112 -0.19 10.55 -6.54
N LEU A 113 0.06 9.45 -5.84
CA LEU A 113 1.36 8.77 -5.86
C LEU A 113 1.50 7.81 -7.05
N VAL A 114 0.43 7.12 -7.45
CA VAL A 114 0.42 6.24 -8.62
C VAL A 114 0.69 7.03 -9.91
N GLU A 115 0.02 8.17 -10.09
CA GLU A 115 0.24 9.04 -11.26
C GLU A 115 1.68 9.54 -11.33
N SER A 116 2.25 9.94 -10.19
CA SER A 116 3.67 10.34 -10.11
C SER A 116 4.61 9.17 -10.45
N GLY A 117 4.31 7.96 -10.00
CA GLY A 117 5.13 6.78 -10.28
C GLY A 117 5.04 6.33 -11.74
N LEU A 118 3.85 6.40 -12.36
CA LEU A 118 3.64 6.07 -13.77
C LEU A 118 4.35 7.04 -14.72
N ALA A 119 4.42 8.33 -14.35
CA ALA A 119 5.14 9.34 -15.11
C ALA A 119 6.68 9.21 -15.01
N SER A 120 7.18 8.37 -14.10
CA SER A 120 8.62 8.22 -13.88
C SER A 120 9.33 7.50 -15.03
N PRO A 121 10.54 7.95 -15.43
CA PRO A 121 11.37 7.21 -16.38
C PRO A 121 11.92 5.90 -15.79
N ALA A 122 11.95 5.74 -14.47
CA ALA A 122 12.43 4.54 -13.80
C ALA A 122 11.41 3.39 -13.89
N ARG A 123 11.82 2.23 -14.42
CA ARG A 123 10.95 1.05 -14.60
C ARG A 123 10.38 0.55 -13.26
N TRP A 124 11.20 0.51 -12.22
CA TRP A 124 10.81 0.06 -10.89
C TRP A 124 9.75 0.96 -10.23
N GLN A 125 9.81 2.29 -10.43
CA GLN A 125 8.78 3.21 -9.94
C GLN A 125 7.44 2.98 -10.64
N ARG A 126 7.46 2.77 -11.97
CA ARG A 126 6.25 2.41 -12.72
C ARG A 126 5.68 1.08 -12.24
N ARG A 127 6.53 0.06 -12.02
CA ARG A 127 6.09 -1.24 -11.47
C ARG A 127 5.44 -1.09 -10.09
N ALA A 128 6.04 -0.34 -9.17
CA ALA A 128 5.49 -0.10 -7.85
C ALA A 128 4.12 0.60 -7.89
N ALA A 129 3.97 1.59 -8.78
CA ALA A 129 2.71 2.29 -8.99
C ALA A 129 1.60 1.33 -9.47
N ILE A 130 1.90 0.46 -10.44
CA ILE A 130 0.97 -0.56 -10.94
C ILE A 130 0.57 -1.55 -9.84
N LEU A 131 1.54 -2.04 -9.07
CA LEU A 131 1.28 -2.96 -7.95
C LEU A 131 0.40 -2.34 -6.88
N THR A 132 0.65 -1.08 -6.54
CA THR A 132 -0.14 -0.32 -5.56
C THR A 132 -1.56 -0.08 -6.07
N PHE A 133 -1.71 0.32 -7.34
CA PHE A 133 -3.01 0.47 -7.96
C PHE A 133 -3.82 -0.83 -7.91
N GLY A 134 -3.19 -1.97 -8.25
CA GLY A 134 -3.82 -3.28 -8.15
C GLY A 134 -4.23 -3.67 -6.73
N ALA A 135 -3.43 -3.31 -5.72
CA ALA A 135 -3.70 -3.62 -4.32
C ALA A 135 -4.91 -2.86 -3.75
N ILE A 136 -5.24 -1.68 -4.28
CA ILE A 136 -6.39 -0.87 -3.81
C ILE A 136 -7.70 -1.15 -4.55
N LEU A 137 -7.72 -2.06 -5.54
CA LEU A 137 -8.94 -2.42 -6.27
C LEU A 137 -9.97 -3.15 -5.40
N GLU A 138 -9.57 -3.62 -4.22
CA GLU A 138 -10.46 -4.25 -3.25
C GLU A 138 -10.67 -3.35 -2.03
N GLY A 139 -11.90 -2.85 -1.85
CA GLY A 139 -12.27 -1.98 -0.73
C GLY A 139 -13.12 -0.78 -1.15
N PRO A 140 -12.64 0.09 -2.06
CA PRO A 140 -13.41 1.20 -2.59
C PRO A 140 -14.65 0.75 -3.36
N SER A 141 -15.65 1.63 -3.48
CA SER A 141 -16.89 1.33 -4.18
C SER A 141 -16.68 1.23 -5.70
N ALA A 142 -17.52 0.44 -6.36
CA ALA A 142 -17.48 0.30 -7.82
C ALA A 142 -17.70 1.64 -8.55
N GLN A 143 -18.46 2.56 -7.94
CA GLN A 143 -18.68 3.90 -8.49
C GLN A 143 -17.39 4.72 -8.53
N THR A 144 -16.56 4.61 -7.47
CA THR A 144 -15.26 5.27 -7.41
C THR A 144 -14.23 4.60 -8.32
N LEU A 145 -14.20 3.27 -8.37
CA LEU A 145 -13.18 2.52 -9.13
C LEU A 145 -13.45 2.48 -10.65
N SER A 146 -14.71 2.45 -11.08
CA SER A 146 -15.09 2.32 -12.50
C SER A 146 -14.40 3.32 -13.43
N PRO A 147 -14.41 4.65 -13.16
CA PRO A 147 -13.72 5.61 -14.03
C PRO A 147 -12.19 5.42 -14.01
N LEU A 148 -11.62 4.99 -12.88
CA LEU A 148 -10.18 4.81 -12.72
C LEU A 148 -9.67 3.60 -13.50
N VAL A 149 -10.37 2.47 -13.38
CA VAL A 149 -10.04 1.25 -14.14
C VAL A 149 -10.17 1.51 -15.64
N SER A 150 -11.20 2.25 -16.05
CA SER A 150 -11.40 2.62 -17.46
C SER A 150 -10.28 3.50 -18.01
N ALA A 151 -9.73 4.40 -17.20
CA ALA A 151 -8.60 5.26 -17.56
C ALA A 151 -7.24 4.55 -17.49
N ALA A 152 -7.06 3.62 -16.54
CA ALA A 152 -5.80 2.93 -16.29
C ALA A 152 -5.58 1.71 -17.22
N LEU A 153 -6.64 1.00 -17.62
CA LEU A 153 -6.56 -0.19 -18.48
C LEU A 153 -5.75 0.05 -19.78
N PRO A 154 -5.96 1.16 -20.53
CA PRO A 154 -5.16 1.44 -21.71
C PRO A 154 -3.67 1.59 -21.41
N GLN A 155 -3.28 2.13 -20.25
CA GLN A 155 -1.87 2.32 -19.89
C GLN A 155 -1.21 1.02 -19.39
N LEU A 156 -1.98 0.09 -18.86
CA LEU A 156 -1.49 -1.20 -18.34
C LEU A 156 -1.27 -2.25 -19.43
N LEU A 157 -1.88 -2.07 -20.61
CA LEU A 157 -1.84 -3.02 -21.73
C LEU A 157 -0.79 -2.66 -22.81
N ILE A 158 0.00 -1.61 -22.60
CA ILE A 158 1.04 -1.11 -23.53
C ILE A 158 2.41 -1.39 -22.92
#